data_AF-A0A6V7Y3M1-F1
#
_entry.id   AF-A0A6V7Y3M1-F1
#
_cell.length_a   1.000
_cell.length_b   1.000
_cell.length_c   1.000
_cell.angle_alpha   90.00
_cell.angle_beta   90.00
_cell.angle_gamma   90.00
#
_symmetry.space_group_name_H-M   'P 1'
#
loop_
_entity.id
_entity.type
_entity.pdbx_description
1 polymer ?
#
loop_
_entity_poly.entity_id
_entity_poly.type
_entity_poly.pdbx_seq_one_letter_code
_entity_poly.pdbx_strand_id
1 'polypeptide(L)'
;MLVELPPLLDNLFKLDSWLKPYENEILRRYREFNNKLSFIEQQCEGLNNFTQSYKQYGIHVEADNSVSCLEWAPGAESMSLVGDFNNWDTNANIYENIGFGKWSLKIKPKTDGTCPMAHNSVLKVAVRKNGKFHYKLSPWANYVTCANDSIVFHQSLRIYEAHVGISGNEGKINSYRDFSENILPRIAKQGYNTIQLMAVMEHAYYASFGYQVTSFFAPSSRFGTPDDLKMLVDRAHQLGLIVLLDVVHSHASKNVEDGLNQWDGTDGGYFHNNVRGFHQLWDSRLFNYAEIETLRFLLSNLRWWIDEYGFDGFRFDGVSSMLYHSHLISDPGPGSYDDYFGLNVDTESLVYLMLANHMLHSSFPDVITIAEVLVFS
;
A
#
# COMPACT_ATOMS: atom_id res chain seq x y z
N MET A 1 -0.34 5.91 35.65
CA MET A 1 -0.68 6.68 34.44
C MET A 1 -2.20 6.75 34.35
N LEU A 2 -2.75 7.83 33.81
CA LEU A 2 -4.17 7.83 33.41
C LEU A 2 -4.32 6.82 32.26
N VAL A 3 -5.36 6.00 32.29
CA VAL A 3 -5.71 5.17 31.13
C VAL A 3 -6.47 6.08 30.17
N GLU A 4 -5.85 6.37 29.04
CA GLU A 4 -6.47 7.15 27.98
C GLU A 4 -7.65 6.36 27.40
N LEU A 5 -8.84 6.97 27.44
CA LEU A 5 -10.08 6.33 27.01
C LEU A 5 -10.33 6.63 25.52
N PRO A 6 -10.99 5.71 24.78
CA PRO A 6 -11.44 5.98 23.43
C PRO A 6 -12.26 7.28 23.37
N PRO A 7 -12.00 8.18 22.41
CA PRO A 7 -12.78 9.40 22.28
C PRO A 7 -14.25 9.07 22.03
N LEU A 8 -15.14 9.78 22.73
CA LEU A 8 -16.60 9.61 22.62
C LEU A 8 -17.13 8.21 22.99
N LEU A 9 -16.42 7.42 23.80
CA LEU A 9 -16.85 6.07 24.22
C LEU A 9 -18.28 6.04 24.80
N ASP A 10 -18.65 7.02 25.63
CA ASP A 10 -20.02 7.13 26.17
C ASP A 10 -21.08 7.37 25.09
N ASN A 11 -20.71 7.92 23.93
CA ASN A 11 -21.63 8.10 22.81
C ASN A 11 -21.74 6.84 21.96
N LEU A 12 -20.66 6.05 21.85
CA LEU A 12 -20.72 4.71 21.26
C LEU A 12 -21.72 3.83 22.02
N PHE A 13 -21.66 3.80 23.36
CA PHE A 13 -22.62 3.06 24.19
C PHE A 13 -24.05 3.63 24.24
N LYS A 14 -24.27 4.87 23.75
CA LYS A 14 -25.63 5.44 23.56
C LYS A 14 -26.19 5.15 22.17
N LEU A 15 -25.32 5.07 21.17
CA LEU A 15 -25.66 4.66 19.80
C LEU A 15 -26.02 3.17 19.78
N ASP A 16 -25.23 2.36 20.49
CA ASP A 16 -25.47 0.94 20.69
C ASP A 16 -25.04 0.48 22.08
N SER A 17 -26.03 0.08 22.90
CA SER A 17 -25.81 -0.42 24.26
C SER A 17 -25.36 -1.88 24.33
N TRP A 18 -25.49 -2.66 23.25
CA TRP A 18 -25.04 -4.06 23.20
C TRP A 18 -23.51 -4.18 23.18
N LEU A 19 -22.79 -3.09 22.90
CA LEU A 19 -21.34 -3.00 23.03
C LEU A 19 -20.85 -2.94 24.49
N LYS A 20 -21.71 -2.60 25.46
CA LYS A 20 -21.28 -2.34 26.85
C LYS A 20 -20.64 -3.54 27.58
N PRO A 21 -21.07 -4.81 27.40
CA PRO A 21 -20.37 -5.97 27.94
C PRO A 21 -18.92 -6.10 27.45
N TYR A 22 -18.64 -5.61 26.25
CA TYR A 22 -17.34 -5.69 25.57
C TYR A 22 -16.43 -4.49 25.84
N GLU A 23 -16.82 -3.58 26.74
CA GLU A 23 -16.05 -2.39 27.12
C GLU A 23 -14.58 -2.71 27.45
N ASN A 24 -14.32 -3.77 28.20
CA ASN A 24 -12.94 -4.18 28.53
C ASN A 24 -12.09 -4.52 27.29
N GLU A 25 -12.70 -5.10 26.25
CA GLU A 25 -12.02 -5.47 25.01
C GLU A 25 -11.86 -4.25 24.08
N ILE A 26 -12.85 -3.36 24.03
CA ILE A 26 -12.75 -2.06 23.35
C ILE A 26 -11.60 -1.23 23.97
N LEU A 27 -11.53 -1.17 25.29
CA LEU A 27 -10.45 -0.51 26.04
C LEU A 27 -9.08 -1.20 25.86
N ARG A 28 -9.04 -2.53 25.63
CA ARG A 28 -7.79 -3.24 25.29
C ARG A 28 -7.33 -2.87 23.88
N ARG A 29 -8.20 -2.99 22.87
CA ARG A 29 -7.92 -2.67 21.46
C ARG A 29 -7.42 -1.22 21.31
N TYR A 30 -8.08 -0.26 21.96
CA TYR A 30 -7.65 1.14 21.96
C TYR A 30 -6.30 1.35 22.66
N ARG A 31 -6.00 0.61 23.73
CA ARG A 31 -4.68 0.64 24.37
C ARG A 31 -3.58 0.13 23.46
N GLU A 32 -3.79 -0.95 22.71
CA GLU A 32 -2.78 -1.43 21.75
C GLU A 32 -2.56 -0.46 20.59
N PHE A 33 -3.61 0.22 20.14
CA PHE A 33 -3.49 1.35 19.20
C PHE A 33 -2.66 2.50 19.81
N ASN A 34 -2.97 3.00 21.01
CA ASN A 34 -2.20 4.08 21.64
C ASN A 34 -0.75 3.64 21.96
N ASN A 35 -0.51 2.38 22.32
CA ASN A 35 0.83 1.80 22.49
C ASN A 35 1.64 1.90 21.18
N LYS A 36 1.06 1.46 20.06
CA LYS A 36 1.75 1.44 18.75
C LYS A 36 1.91 2.86 18.19
N LEU A 37 0.92 3.73 18.34
CA LEU A 37 1.02 5.15 17.98
C LEU A 37 2.09 5.87 18.79
N SER A 38 2.11 5.69 20.11
CA SER A 38 3.16 6.25 20.99
C SER A 38 4.56 5.76 20.63
N PHE A 39 4.68 4.50 20.21
CA PHE A 39 5.95 3.96 19.72
C PHE A 39 6.39 4.65 18.41
N ILE A 40 5.48 4.85 17.45
CA ILE A 40 5.78 5.57 16.21
C ILE A 40 6.18 7.03 16.50
N GLU A 41 5.43 7.73 17.35
CA GLU A 41 5.74 9.11 17.75
C GLU A 41 7.13 9.23 18.40
N GLN A 42 7.46 8.36 19.36
CA GLN A 42 8.67 8.48 20.17
C GLN A 42 9.91 7.84 19.54
N GLN A 43 9.75 6.78 18.74
CA GLN A 43 10.86 5.96 18.21
C GLN A 43 11.01 6.04 16.68
N CYS A 44 10.11 6.73 15.98
CA CYS A 44 10.15 6.93 14.52
C CYS A 44 9.92 8.40 14.11
N GLU A 45 10.22 9.36 15.00
CA GLU A 45 10.20 10.81 14.74
C GLU A 45 8.83 11.38 14.35
N GLY A 46 7.74 10.78 14.85
CA GLY A 46 6.39 11.22 14.52
C GLY A 46 5.78 10.49 13.32
N LEU A 47 4.47 10.30 13.35
CA LEU A 47 3.68 9.68 12.28
C LEU A 47 3.89 10.39 10.92
N ASN A 48 4.13 11.70 10.94
CA ASN A 48 4.44 12.47 9.74
C ASN A 48 5.77 12.06 9.08
N ASN A 49 6.83 11.78 9.85
CA ASN A 49 8.11 11.30 9.30
C ASN A 49 8.02 9.82 8.95
N PHE A 50 7.42 9.01 9.82
CA PHE A 50 7.22 7.57 9.60
C PHE A 50 6.55 7.24 8.26
N THR A 51 5.56 8.05 7.86
CA THR A 51 4.76 7.88 6.63
C THR A 51 5.40 8.49 5.39
N GLN A 52 6.43 9.33 5.56
CA GLN A 52 7.27 9.85 4.49
C GLN A 52 8.51 8.98 4.25
N SER A 53 8.52 7.72 4.71
CA SER A 53 9.66 6.81 4.52
C SER A 53 9.98 6.58 3.03
N TYR A 54 9.00 6.76 2.13
CA TYR A 54 9.21 6.77 0.67
C TYR A 54 10.21 7.84 0.17
N LYS A 55 10.52 8.88 0.98
CA LYS A 55 11.52 9.92 0.69
C LYS A 55 12.95 9.54 1.12
N GLN A 56 13.13 8.34 1.68
CA GLN A 56 14.42 7.82 2.16
C GLN A 56 14.69 6.44 1.58
N TYR A 57 13.70 5.55 1.63
CA TYR A 57 13.77 4.19 1.11
C TYR A 57 13.53 4.16 -0.41
N GLY A 58 14.08 3.14 -1.07
CA GLY A 58 14.17 3.08 -2.53
C GLY A 58 15.47 3.68 -3.04
N ILE A 59 15.39 4.45 -4.13
CA ILE A 59 16.53 4.98 -4.88
C ILE A 59 16.27 6.45 -5.19
N HIS A 60 17.11 7.35 -4.66
CA HIS A 60 16.90 8.80 -4.68
C HIS A 60 18.10 9.54 -5.29
N VAL A 61 17.85 10.37 -6.29
CA VAL A 61 18.87 11.27 -6.86
C VAL A 61 18.98 12.51 -5.99
N GLU A 62 20.19 12.75 -5.48
CA GLU A 62 20.50 13.79 -4.51
C GLU A 62 20.78 15.14 -5.19
N ALA A 63 20.71 16.24 -4.41
CA ALA A 63 20.96 17.59 -4.90
C ALA A 63 22.41 17.85 -5.40
N ASP A 64 23.35 16.95 -5.11
CA ASP A 64 24.74 16.95 -5.61
C ASP A 64 24.93 16.02 -6.84
N ASN A 65 23.84 15.49 -7.42
CA ASN A 65 23.83 14.43 -8.44
C ASN A 65 24.46 13.09 -8.01
N SER A 66 24.66 12.87 -6.71
CA SER A 66 24.88 11.50 -6.21
C SER A 66 23.55 10.74 -6.17
N VAL A 67 23.59 9.44 -5.89
CA VAL A 67 22.38 8.65 -5.66
C VAL A 67 22.51 7.94 -4.33
N SER A 68 21.57 8.18 -3.42
CA SER A 68 21.37 7.38 -2.23
C SER A 68 20.36 6.26 -2.50
N CYS A 69 20.57 5.11 -1.89
CA CYS A 69 19.61 4.02 -1.89
C CYS A 69 19.50 3.44 -0.48
N LEU A 70 18.28 3.10 -0.05
CA LEU A 70 18.02 2.49 1.25
C LEU A 70 16.94 1.41 1.10
N GLU A 71 17.27 0.19 1.51
CA GLU A 71 16.39 -0.97 1.39
C GLU A 71 16.27 -1.70 2.74
N TRP A 72 15.17 -2.43 2.93
CA TRP A 72 15.00 -3.34 4.07
C TRP A 72 14.92 -4.78 3.58
N ALA A 73 15.88 -5.61 4.00
CA ALA A 73 15.96 -7.02 3.63
C ALA A 73 16.69 -7.77 4.77
N PRO A 74 16.02 -8.05 5.90
CA PRO A 74 16.66 -8.63 7.09
C PRO A 74 17.24 -10.03 6.85
N GLY A 75 16.68 -10.81 5.91
CA GLY A 75 17.18 -12.12 5.52
C GLY A 75 18.38 -12.12 4.56
N ALA A 76 18.75 -11.00 3.92
CA ALA A 76 19.77 -10.98 2.86
C ALA A 76 21.20 -11.28 3.36
N GLU A 77 22.02 -11.92 2.52
CA GLU A 77 23.45 -12.14 2.77
C GLU A 77 24.32 -10.97 2.27
N SER A 78 23.94 -10.38 1.14
CA SER A 78 24.51 -9.17 0.55
C SER A 78 23.56 -8.61 -0.50
N MET A 79 23.65 -7.32 -0.82
CA MET A 79 22.84 -6.68 -1.87
C MET A 79 23.71 -5.79 -2.76
N SER A 80 23.37 -5.68 -4.04
CA SER A 80 23.96 -4.70 -4.97
C SER A 80 22.90 -4.08 -5.87
N LEU A 81 23.09 -2.81 -6.26
CA LEU A 81 22.23 -2.16 -7.25
C LEU A 81 22.76 -2.46 -8.65
N VAL A 82 21.91 -2.99 -9.53
CA VAL A 82 22.28 -3.37 -10.90
C VAL A 82 21.37 -2.73 -11.92
N GLY A 83 21.88 -2.48 -13.11
CA GLY A 83 21.10 -1.90 -14.21
C GLY A 83 21.96 -1.48 -15.38
N ASP A 84 21.35 -0.75 -16.31
CA ASP A 84 22.02 -0.31 -17.54
C ASP A 84 23.25 0.57 -17.25
N PHE A 85 23.20 1.34 -16.16
CA PHE A 85 24.30 2.22 -15.71
C PHE A 85 25.59 1.49 -15.30
N ASN A 86 25.53 0.19 -15.01
CA ASN A 86 26.68 -0.62 -14.59
C ASN A 86 26.80 -1.96 -15.34
N ASN A 87 26.15 -2.10 -16.49
CA ASN A 87 26.12 -3.33 -17.28
C ASN A 87 25.64 -4.56 -16.48
N TRP A 88 24.76 -4.33 -15.48
CA TRP A 88 24.16 -5.35 -14.62
C TRP A 88 25.16 -6.15 -13.74
N ASP A 89 26.35 -5.60 -13.45
CA ASP A 89 27.36 -6.25 -12.62
C ASP A 89 27.00 -6.29 -11.12
N THR A 90 26.71 -7.48 -10.60
CA THR A 90 26.38 -7.72 -9.18
C THR A 90 27.56 -7.53 -8.21
N ASN A 91 28.79 -7.41 -8.71
CA ASN A 91 29.99 -7.18 -7.89
C ASN A 91 30.29 -5.68 -7.69
N ALA A 92 29.61 -4.82 -8.44
CA ALA A 92 29.67 -3.37 -8.29
C ALA A 92 28.51 -2.85 -7.42
N ASN A 93 28.61 -1.63 -6.91
CA ASN A 93 27.51 -0.90 -6.24
C ASN A 93 26.84 -1.72 -5.11
N ILE A 94 27.68 -2.36 -4.28
CA ILE A 94 27.27 -3.19 -3.15
C ILE A 94 26.75 -2.28 -2.01
N TYR A 95 25.59 -2.62 -1.43
CA TYR A 95 25.03 -1.96 -0.26
C TYR A 95 25.76 -2.38 1.02
N GLU A 96 25.96 -1.42 1.93
CA GLU A 96 26.44 -1.63 3.29
C GLU A 96 25.26 -2.00 4.21
N ASN A 97 25.43 -3.00 5.08
CA ASN A 97 24.43 -3.33 6.10
C ASN A 97 24.59 -2.39 7.30
N ILE A 98 23.58 -1.56 7.55
CA ILE A 98 23.59 -0.54 8.62
C ILE A 98 22.84 -0.99 9.89
N GLY A 99 22.61 -2.29 10.04
CA GLY A 99 21.87 -2.88 11.15
C GLY A 99 20.35 -2.90 10.93
N PHE A 100 19.62 -3.57 11.83
CA PHE A 100 18.16 -3.72 11.80
C PHE A 100 17.58 -4.29 10.48
N GLY A 101 18.40 -5.00 9.70
CA GLY A 101 18.06 -5.50 8.36
C GLY A 101 18.00 -4.43 7.27
N LYS A 102 18.48 -3.21 7.55
CA LYS A 102 18.53 -2.09 6.61
C LYS A 102 19.88 -2.08 5.88
N TRP A 103 19.82 -1.76 4.60
CA TRP A 103 20.96 -1.76 3.68
C TRP A 103 21.02 -0.42 2.97
N SER A 104 22.16 0.26 2.99
CA SER A 104 22.34 1.57 2.35
C SER A 104 23.46 1.58 1.31
N LEU A 105 23.29 2.36 0.26
CA LEU A 105 24.28 2.58 -0.79
C LEU A 105 24.33 4.08 -1.12
N LYS A 106 25.53 4.64 -1.37
CA LYS A 106 25.67 5.97 -1.96
C LYS A 106 26.63 5.94 -3.15
N ILE A 107 26.09 6.09 -4.36
CA ILE A 107 26.85 6.17 -5.61
C ILE A 107 27.20 7.63 -5.85
N LYS A 108 28.49 7.92 -6.05
CA LYS A 108 28.98 9.29 -6.29
C LYS A 108 28.55 9.82 -7.68
N PRO A 109 28.53 11.16 -7.88
CA PRO A 109 28.41 11.74 -9.21
C PRO A 109 29.55 11.26 -10.12
N LYS A 110 29.34 11.33 -11.43
CA LYS A 110 30.40 11.19 -12.43
C LYS A 110 31.43 12.33 -12.27
N THR A 111 32.61 12.16 -12.87
CA THR A 111 33.72 13.13 -12.79
C THR A 111 33.41 14.49 -13.43
N ASP A 112 32.34 14.59 -14.21
CA ASP A 112 31.79 15.82 -14.80
C ASP A 112 30.70 16.47 -13.92
N GLY A 113 30.37 15.88 -12.77
CA GLY A 113 29.31 16.33 -11.86
C GLY A 113 27.90 15.84 -12.20
N THR A 114 27.74 14.96 -13.20
CA THR A 114 26.42 14.43 -13.62
C THR A 114 26.01 13.15 -12.87
N CYS A 115 24.71 12.84 -12.86
CA CYS A 115 24.17 11.67 -12.17
C CYS A 115 24.74 10.35 -12.76
N PRO A 116 25.13 9.36 -11.94
CA PRO A 116 25.59 8.06 -12.43
C PRO A 116 24.54 7.34 -13.29
N MET A 117 23.27 7.36 -12.86
CA MET A 117 22.13 6.78 -13.58
C MET A 117 21.44 7.82 -14.48
N ALA A 118 20.96 7.37 -15.64
CA ALA A 118 20.18 8.22 -16.53
C ALA A 118 18.69 8.14 -16.15
N HIS A 119 17.95 9.24 -16.31
CA HIS A 119 16.51 9.20 -16.16
C HIS A 119 15.90 8.17 -17.15
N ASN A 120 15.00 7.32 -16.67
CA ASN A 120 14.42 6.17 -17.37
C ASN A 120 15.38 5.02 -17.76
N SER A 121 16.59 4.91 -17.18
CA SER A 121 17.40 3.69 -17.31
C SER A 121 16.83 2.55 -16.47
N VAL A 122 16.90 1.31 -16.96
CA VAL A 122 16.39 0.13 -16.24
C VAL A 122 17.33 -0.24 -15.09
N LEU A 123 16.74 -0.54 -13.93
CA LEU A 123 17.44 -0.91 -12.70
C LEU A 123 16.70 -2.03 -11.96
N LYS A 124 17.46 -2.77 -11.12
CA LYS A 124 16.98 -3.80 -10.20
C LYS A 124 17.91 -3.89 -8.98
N VAL A 125 17.38 -4.43 -7.89
CA VAL A 125 18.15 -4.80 -6.71
C VAL A 125 18.53 -6.28 -6.80
N ALA A 126 19.81 -6.58 -6.74
CA ALA A 126 20.34 -7.94 -6.75
C ALA A 126 20.54 -8.43 -5.30
N VAL A 127 19.56 -9.17 -4.78
CA VAL A 127 19.57 -9.71 -3.40
C VAL A 127 20.23 -11.08 -3.39
N ARG A 128 21.25 -11.26 -2.54
CA ARG A 128 21.94 -12.55 -2.39
C ARG A 128 21.36 -13.35 -1.22
N LYS A 129 21.03 -14.63 -1.46
CA LYS A 129 20.64 -15.59 -0.43
C LYS A 129 21.04 -17.02 -0.82
N ASN A 130 21.46 -17.83 0.14
CA ASN A 130 21.93 -19.21 -0.05
C ASN A 130 22.97 -19.34 -1.18
N GLY A 131 23.84 -18.33 -1.32
CA GLY A 131 24.85 -18.28 -2.38
C GLY A 131 24.37 -17.92 -3.79
N LYS A 132 23.07 -17.64 -4.01
CA LYS A 132 22.50 -17.20 -5.30
C LYS A 132 22.07 -15.73 -5.25
N PHE A 133 22.03 -15.07 -6.40
CA PHE A 133 21.43 -13.74 -6.56
C PHE A 133 20.02 -13.83 -7.16
N HIS A 134 19.10 -13.01 -6.66
CA HIS A 134 17.75 -12.81 -7.19
C HIS A 134 17.59 -11.34 -7.61
N TYR A 135 17.05 -11.10 -8.81
CA TYR A 135 16.97 -9.77 -9.42
C TYR A 135 15.55 -9.20 -9.29
N LYS A 136 15.32 -8.37 -8.27
CA LYS A 136 14.00 -7.85 -7.91
C LYS A 136 13.86 -6.37 -8.29
N LEU A 137 12.63 -5.88 -8.41
CA LEU A 137 12.32 -4.44 -8.37
C LEU A 137 12.40 -3.96 -6.91
N SER A 138 12.79 -2.70 -6.65
CA SER A 138 12.68 -2.16 -5.28
C SER A 138 11.22 -2.23 -4.79
N PRO A 139 10.94 -2.57 -3.51
CA PRO A 139 9.60 -2.48 -2.93
C PRO A 139 9.06 -1.04 -2.94
N TRP A 140 9.98 -0.08 -3.04
CA TRP A 140 9.77 1.37 -3.10
C TRP A 140 10.00 1.93 -4.51
N ALA A 141 9.92 1.09 -5.55
CA ALA A 141 10.04 1.52 -6.94
C ALA A 141 8.91 2.51 -7.28
N ASN A 142 9.30 3.77 -7.47
CA ASN A 142 8.40 4.91 -7.67
C ASN A 142 7.86 5.04 -9.10
N TYR A 143 8.55 4.50 -10.11
CA TYR A 143 8.19 4.72 -11.51
C TYR A 143 8.52 3.55 -12.46
N VAL A 144 7.55 3.24 -13.33
CA VAL A 144 7.64 2.37 -14.52
C VAL A 144 6.80 3.02 -15.65
N THR A 145 7.30 3.03 -16.91
CA THR A 145 7.02 4.06 -17.96
C THR A 145 5.80 3.77 -18.89
N CYS A 146 5.17 4.70 -19.68
CA CYS A 146 5.40 6.11 -20.11
C CYS A 146 4.12 7.08 -20.06
N ALA A 147 4.20 8.45 -20.17
CA ALA A 147 3.69 9.52 -19.20
C ALA A 147 2.74 10.77 -19.56
N ASN A 148 2.11 11.42 -18.51
CA ASN A 148 1.64 12.87 -18.20
C ASN A 148 0.16 13.40 -18.44
N ASP A 149 -0.55 14.37 -17.75
CA ASP A 149 -0.74 15.08 -16.39
C ASP A 149 -1.92 16.18 -16.46
N SER A 150 -2.55 16.97 -15.51
CA SER A 150 -2.95 17.06 -14.03
C SER A 150 -4.03 18.24 -13.73
N ILE A 151 -4.76 18.70 -12.62
CA ILE A 151 -5.21 18.53 -11.14
C ILE A 151 -6.52 19.44 -10.80
N VAL A 152 -7.45 19.56 -9.75
CA VAL A 152 -8.03 18.97 -8.44
C VAL A 152 -9.55 19.44 -8.11
N PHE A 153 -10.43 18.76 -7.28
CA PHE A 153 -11.54 19.22 -6.30
C PHE A 153 -12.97 18.50 -6.12
N HIS A 154 -13.72 18.75 -4.99
CA HIS A 154 -14.64 17.82 -4.21
C HIS A 154 -16.20 18.09 -4.04
N GLN A 155 -17.07 17.06 -3.77
CA GLN A 155 -18.53 17.15 -3.36
C GLN A 155 -19.16 15.82 -2.76
N SER A 156 -20.37 15.82 -2.16
CA SER A 156 -21.04 14.65 -1.49
C SER A 156 -21.32 13.41 -2.36
N LEU A 157 -20.88 12.23 -1.92
CA LEU A 157 -20.60 11.06 -2.77
C LEU A 157 -21.80 10.39 -3.47
N ARG A 158 -21.63 10.14 -4.77
CA ARG A 158 -22.37 9.16 -5.60
C ARG A 158 -21.33 8.44 -6.45
N ILE A 159 -21.04 7.19 -6.10
CA ILE A 159 -19.87 6.44 -6.55
C ILE A 159 -20.18 5.65 -7.83
N TYR A 160 -19.36 5.84 -8.86
CA TYR A 160 -19.27 4.99 -10.04
C TYR A 160 -18.05 4.07 -9.89
N GLU A 161 -18.28 2.78 -9.68
CA GLU A 161 -17.19 1.79 -9.63
C GLU A 161 -16.71 1.45 -11.05
N ALA A 162 -15.39 1.43 -11.25
CA ALA A 162 -14.78 1.25 -12.56
C ALA A 162 -13.42 0.55 -12.52
N HIS A 163 -13.23 -0.40 -13.43
CA HIS A 163 -11.94 -0.99 -13.75
C HIS A 163 -11.47 -0.48 -15.13
N VAL A 164 -10.37 0.28 -15.18
CA VAL A 164 -9.90 0.99 -16.38
C VAL A 164 -9.79 0.07 -17.60
N GLY A 165 -9.06 -1.04 -17.48
CA GLY A 165 -8.74 -1.91 -18.63
C GLY A 165 -9.94 -2.54 -19.36
N ILE A 166 -11.12 -2.65 -18.75
CA ILE A 166 -12.34 -3.24 -19.36
C ILE A 166 -13.40 -2.20 -19.73
N SER A 167 -13.06 -0.91 -19.66
CA SER A 167 -14.00 0.20 -19.88
C SER A 167 -14.31 0.49 -21.36
N GLY A 168 -13.53 -0.07 -22.28
CA GLY A 168 -13.70 0.09 -23.73
C GLY A 168 -14.66 -0.94 -24.34
N ASN A 169 -15.25 -0.59 -25.48
CA ASN A 169 -16.11 -1.51 -26.26
C ASN A 169 -15.32 -2.47 -27.18
N GLU A 170 -13.98 -2.36 -27.21
CA GLU A 170 -13.08 -3.19 -28.01
C GLU A 170 -12.53 -4.35 -27.18
N GLY A 171 -12.24 -5.49 -27.82
CA GLY A 171 -11.62 -6.66 -27.18
C GLY A 171 -10.13 -6.50 -26.88
N LYS A 172 -9.74 -5.39 -26.24
CA LYS A 172 -8.37 -5.02 -25.84
C LYS A 172 -8.39 -4.44 -24.42
N ILE A 173 -7.21 -4.34 -23.81
CA ILE A 173 -7.05 -3.55 -22.59
C ILE A 173 -7.15 -2.05 -22.96
N ASN A 174 -8.06 -1.33 -22.31
CA ASN A 174 -8.27 0.11 -22.49
C ASN A 174 -7.29 0.93 -21.62
N SER A 175 -6.86 2.12 -22.08
CA SER A 175 -5.88 2.93 -21.35
C SER A 175 -6.50 3.91 -20.34
N TYR A 176 -5.67 4.42 -19.43
CA TYR A 176 -6.01 5.56 -18.57
C TYR A 176 -6.43 6.78 -19.39
N ARG A 177 -5.80 7.03 -20.55
CA ARG A 177 -6.16 8.14 -21.46
C ARG A 177 -7.53 7.92 -22.10
N ASP A 178 -7.79 6.74 -22.64
CA ASP A 178 -9.09 6.38 -23.21
C ASP A 178 -10.22 6.52 -22.18
N PHE A 179 -9.97 6.11 -20.93
CA PHE A 179 -10.88 6.31 -19.80
C PHE A 179 -11.11 7.80 -19.51
N SER A 180 -10.04 8.59 -19.50
CA SER A 180 -10.06 10.02 -19.20
C SER A 180 -10.86 10.84 -20.21
N GLU A 181 -10.70 10.52 -21.50
CA GLU A 181 -11.35 11.23 -22.60
C GLU A 181 -12.80 10.77 -22.82
N ASN A 182 -13.08 9.47 -22.70
CA ASN A 182 -14.36 8.88 -23.15
C ASN A 182 -15.29 8.45 -22.01
N ILE A 183 -14.74 8.08 -20.85
CA ILE A 183 -15.52 7.47 -19.75
C ILE A 183 -15.80 8.49 -18.64
N LEU A 184 -14.82 9.31 -18.22
CA LEU A 184 -15.05 10.36 -17.21
C LEU A 184 -16.18 11.34 -17.60
N PRO A 185 -16.28 11.86 -18.85
CA PRO A 185 -17.38 12.75 -19.21
C PRO A 185 -18.75 12.07 -19.20
N ARG A 186 -18.79 10.74 -19.42
CA ARG A 186 -20.01 9.93 -19.29
C ARG A 186 -20.42 9.79 -17.83
N ILE A 187 -19.48 9.48 -16.93
CA ILE A 187 -19.71 9.38 -15.48
C ILE A 187 -20.28 10.70 -14.94
N ALA A 188 -19.62 11.83 -15.24
CA ALA A 188 -20.08 13.17 -14.85
C ALA A 188 -21.47 13.50 -15.42
N LYS A 189 -21.72 13.21 -16.71
CA LYS A 189 -23.03 13.42 -17.34
C LYS A 189 -24.15 12.55 -16.75
N GLN A 190 -23.83 11.40 -16.17
CA GLN A 190 -24.78 10.56 -15.45
C GLN A 190 -25.07 11.07 -14.03
N GLY A 191 -24.41 12.14 -13.56
CA GLY A 191 -24.67 12.79 -12.27
C GLY A 191 -23.96 12.16 -11.07
N TYR A 192 -23.09 11.18 -11.30
CA TYR A 192 -22.10 10.73 -10.31
C TYR A 192 -21.09 11.86 -10.04
N ASN A 193 -20.50 11.86 -8.84
CA ASN A 193 -19.44 12.80 -8.46
C ASN A 193 -18.32 12.12 -7.65
N THR A 194 -18.26 10.80 -7.70
CA THR A 194 -17.18 10.00 -7.12
C THR A 194 -16.94 8.79 -8.02
N ILE A 195 -15.69 8.37 -8.15
CA ILE A 195 -15.27 7.15 -8.83
C ILE A 195 -14.58 6.24 -7.81
N GLN A 196 -14.89 4.94 -7.84
CA GLN A 196 -14.07 3.92 -7.19
C GLN A 196 -13.23 3.25 -8.27
N LEU A 197 -11.92 3.47 -8.25
CA LEU A 197 -11.00 3.05 -9.30
C LEU A 197 -10.30 1.75 -8.91
N MET A 198 -10.80 0.66 -9.50
CA MET A 198 -10.35 -0.70 -9.24
C MET A 198 -9.05 -1.03 -9.97
N ALA A 199 -8.32 -2.03 -9.46
CA ALA A 199 -7.15 -2.65 -10.10
C ALA A 199 -6.01 -1.69 -10.46
N VAL A 200 -5.90 -0.55 -9.77
CA VAL A 200 -4.83 0.42 -10.00
C VAL A 200 -3.48 -0.11 -9.52
N MET A 201 -3.38 -0.66 -8.30
CA MET A 201 -2.12 -1.23 -7.78
C MET A 201 -1.62 -2.36 -8.70
N GLU A 202 -0.33 -2.36 -9.03
CA GLU A 202 0.21 -3.27 -10.04
C GLU A 202 0.16 -4.74 -9.58
N HIS A 203 -0.36 -5.58 -10.47
CA HIS A 203 -0.75 -6.97 -10.23
C HIS A 203 -0.38 -7.81 -11.46
N ALA A 204 0.46 -8.83 -11.32
CA ALA A 204 0.93 -9.62 -12.48
C ALA A 204 -0.20 -10.37 -13.22
N TYR A 205 -1.18 -10.90 -12.48
CA TYR A 205 -2.28 -11.70 -13.04
C TYR A 205 -3.52 -10.83 -13.31
N TYR A 206 -3.73 -10.44 -14.57
CA TYR A 206 -4.81 -9.52 -14.97
C TYR A 206 -6.22 -10.02 -14.58
N ALA A 207 -6.48 -11.33 -14.69
CA ALA A 207 -7.75 -11.93 -14.28
C ALA A 207 -7.90 -12.10 -12.74
N SER A 208 -7.00 -11.51 -11.93
CA SER A 208 -7.27 -11.24 -10.51
C SER A 208 -8.13 -9.99 -10.29
N PHE A 209 -8.42 -9.21 -11.34
CA PHE A 209 -9.22 -7.97 -11.26
C PHE A 209 -8.63 -6.92 -10.28
N GLY A 210 -7.31 -6.97 -10.07
CA GLY A 210 -6.58 -6.10 -9.15
C GLY A 210 -6.09 -6.78 -7.87
N TYR A 211 -6.80 -7.81 -7.38
CA TYR A 211 -6.59 -8.30 -6.02
C TYR A 211 -5.24 -8.99 -5.78
N GLN A 212 -4.61 -9.60 -6.79
CA GLN A 212 -3.28 -10.22 -6.63
C GLN A 212 -2.15 -9.20 -6.85
N VAL A 213 -2.10 -8.18 -5.99
CA VAL A 213 -1.10 -7.10 -6.03
C VAL A 213 0.32 -7.66 -5.88
N THR A 214 1.21 -7.23 -6.77
CA THR A 214 2.62 -7.59 -6.81
C THR A 214 3.54 -6.42 -6.45
N SER A 215 3.20 -5.18 -6.81
CA SER A 215 4.04 -4.00 -6.56
C SER A 215 3.22 -2.82 -6.04
N PHE A 216 3.18 -2.68 -4.71
CA PHE A 216 2.21 -1.84 -3.99
C PHE A 216 2.30 -0.34 -4.30
N PHE A 217 3.48 0.18 -4.62
CA PHE A 217 3.72 1.60 -4.92
C PHE A 217 3.61 1.92 -6.44
N ALA A 218 3.49 0.91 -7.30
CA ALA A 218 3.38 1.08 -8.73
C ALA A 218 1.91 0.94 -9.19
N PRO A 219 1.37 1.85 -10.01
CA PRO A 219 0.12 1.64 -10.71
C PRO A 219 0.29 0.74 -11.94
N SER A 220 -0.79 0.10 -12.38
CA SER A 220 -0.73 -0.98 -13.36
C SER A 220 -0.33 -0.50 -14.75
N SER A 221 0.86 -0.92 -15.16
CA SER A 221 1.51 -0.58 -16.44
C SER A 221 0.69 -0.97 -17.68
N ARG A 222 -0.32 -1.83 -17.52
CA ARG A 222 -1.24 -2.25 -18.60
C ARG A 222 -2.16 -1.14 -19.10
N PHE A 223 -2.40 -0.10 -18.31
CA PHE A 223 -3.31 0.99 -18.66
C PHE A 223 -2.57 2.27 -19.08
N GLY A 224 -1.25 2.34 -18.85
CA GLY A 224 -0.44 3.54 -19.00
C GLY A 224 0.51 3.68 -17.81
N THR A 225 0.93 4.91 -17.51
CA THR A 225 1.82 5.24 -16.38
C THR A 225 1.12 5.62 -15.08
N PRO A 226 1.93 5.71 -14.00
CA PRO A 226 1.87 6.82 -13.05
C PRO A 226 1.32 8.17 -13.55
N ASP A 227 2.01 8.85 -14.46
CA ASP A 227 1.65 10.21 -14.87
C ASP A 227 0.41 10.25 -15.81
N ASP A 228 0.07 9.17 -16.51
CA ASP A 228 -1.25 8.98 -17.15
C ASP A 228 -2.38 8.79 -16.11
N LEU A 229 -2.07 8.15 -14.98
CA LEU A 229 -3.01 7.98 -13.87
C LEU A 229 -3.23 9.31 -13.14
N LYS A 230 -2.18 10.12 -12.94
CA LYS A 230 -2.31 11.54 -12.53
C LYS A 230 -3.28 12.23 -13.46
N MET A 231 -2.98 12.25 -14.77
CA MET A 231 -3.88 12.80 -15.80
C MET A 231 -5.34 12.30 -15.69
N LEU A 232 -5.58 11.03 -15.33
CA LEU A 232 -6.92 10.49 -15.13
C LEU A 232 -7.61 11.04 -13.87
N VAL A 233 -6.98 10.90 -12.71
CA VAL A 233 -7.50 11.41 -11.42
C VAL A 233 -7.85 12.89 -11.58
N ASP A 234 -6.92 13.60 -12.17
CA ASP A 234 -6.95 15.04 -12.35
C ASP A 234 -7.92 15.49 -13.44
N ARG A 235 -8.15 14.67 -14.47
CA ARG A 235 -9.22 14.92 -15.45
C ARG A 235 -10.60 14.67 -14.84
N ALA A 236 -10.71 13.77 -13.86
CA ALA A 236 -11.94 13.52 -13.14
C ALA A 236 -12.23 14.70 -12.19
N HIS A 237 -11.21 15.18 -11.49
CA HIS A 237 -11.24 16.41 -10.71
C HIS A 237 -11.65 17.65 -11.52
N GLN A 238 -11.11 17.85 -12.72
CA GLN A 238 -11.53 18.93 -13.64
C GLN A 238 -13.02 18.85 -14.03
N LEU A 239 -13.66 17.68 -13.86
CA LEU A 239 -15.09 17.44 -14.09
C LEU A 239 -15.91 17.48 -12.79
N GLY A 240 -15.29 17.81 -11.64
CA GLY A 240 -15.93 17.81 -10.32
C GLY A 240 -16.19 16.41 -9.75
N LEU A 241 -15.40 15.42 -10.17
CA LEU A 241 -15.47 14.04 -9.68
C LEU A 241 -14.33 13.79 -8.69
N ILE A 242 -14.68 13.25 -7.52
CA ILE A 242 -13.76 12.65 -6.55
C ILE A 242 -13.27 11.31 -7.10
N VAL A 243 -12.02 10.93 -6.83
CA VAL A 243 -11.49 9.60 -7.17
C VAL A 243 -10.95 8.89 -5.94
N LEU A 244 -11.53 7.72 -5.67
CA LEU A 244 -11.12 6.79 -4.62
C LEU A 244 -10.36 5.62 -5.24
N LEU A 245 -9.36 5.10 -4.53
CA LEU A 245 -8.54 3.96 -4.94
C LEU A 245 -8.95 2.66 -4.19
N ASP A 246 -8.97 1.53 -4.90
CA ASP A 246 -8.96 0.19 -4.29
C ASP A 246 -7.58 -0.12 -3.68
N VAL A 247 -7.54 -0.28 -2.36
CA VAL A 247 -6.32 -0.59 -1.58
C VAL A 247 -6.40 -2.01 -1.04
N VAL A 248 -5.68 -2.91 -1.72
CA VAL A 248 -5.63 -4.33 -1.36
C VAL A 248 -4.51 -4.58 -0.34
N HIS A 249 -4.72 -4.11 0.89
CA HIS A 249 -3.78 -4.33 2.01
C HIS A 249 -4.11 -5.56 2.87
N SER A 250 -5.15 -6.33 2.50
CA SER A 250 -5.50 -7.58 3.17
C SER A 250 -4.51 -8.72 2.91
N HIS A 251 -3.89 -8.74 1.73
CA HIS A 251 -2.99 -9.80 1.29
C HIS A 251 -2.02 -9.29 0.20
N ALA A 252 -1.06 -10.13 -0.20
CA ALA A 252 -0.21 -9.90 -1.36
C ALA A 252 -0.13 -11.14 -2.25
N SER A 253 0.15 -10.94 -3.54
CA SER A 253 0.44 -12.05 -4.46
C SER A 253 1.57 -12.93 -3.94
N LYS A 254 1.42 -14.26 -4.10
CA LYS A 254 2.49 -15.21 -3.79
C LYS A 254 3.63 -15.23 -4.83
N ASN A 255 3.55 -14.43 -5.90
CA ASN A 255 4.60 -14.39 -6.89
C ASN A 255 5.94 -13.92 -6.29
N VAL A 256 7.01 -14.65 -6.59
CA VAL A 256 8.35 -14.39 -6.03
C VAL A 256 9.21 -13.48 -6.92
N GLU A 257 9.11 -13.57 -8.26
CA GLU A 257 10.05 -12.85 -9.15
C GLU A 257 9.59 -11.45 -9.60
N ASP A 258 8.28 -11.18 -9.60
CA ASP A 258 7.69 -9.87 -9.86
C ASP A 258 6.88 -9.31 -8.68
N GLY A 259 6.72 -10.08 -7.59
CA GLY A 259 5.96 -9.71 -6.39
C GLY A 259 6.81 -9.59 -5.12
N LEU A 260 6.16 -9.18 -4.03
CA LEU A 260 6.76 -8.97 -2.72
C LEU A 260 7.13 -10.29 -1.98
N ASN A 261 6.62 -11.44 -2.43
CA ASN A 261 6.84 -12.72 -1.76
C ASN A 261 8.32 -13.17 -1.83
N GLN A 262 8.87 -13.65 -0.71
CA GLN A 262 10.27 -14.07 -0.59
C GLN A 262 11.28 -13.00 -1.06
N TRP A 263 10.96 -11.72 -0.87
CA TRP A 263 11.80 -10.55 -1.18
C TRP A 263 13.25 -10.70 -0.69
N ASP A 264 13.46 -11.10 0.56
CA ASP A 264 14.78 -11.33 1.18
C ASP A 264 15.23 -12.82 1.14
N GLY A 265 14.53 -13.64 0.35
CA GLY A 265 14.71 -15.08 0.27
C GLY A 265 14.16 -15.87 1.47
N THR A 266 13.29 -15.27 2.30
CA THR A 266 12.58 -15.94 3.40
C THR A 266 11.06 -15.80 3.27
N ASP A 267 10.29 -16.70 3.89
CA ASP A 267 8.83 -16.56 3.96
C ASP A 267 8.36 -15.49 4.98
N GLY A 268 9.29 -14.77 5.64
CA GLY A 268 9.01 -13.74 6.63
C GLY A 268 9.03 -12.31 6.06
N GLY A 269 9.79 -11.42 6.70
CA GLY A 269 9.86 -10.00 6.34
C GLY A 269 8.51 -9.31 6.53
N TYR A 270 7.88 -8.93 5.43
CA TYR A 270 6.55 -8.30 5.43
C TYR A 270 5.41 -9.24 5.86
N PHE A 271 5.63 -10.56 5.81
CA PHE A 271 4.60 -11.59 6.02
C PHE A 271 4.85 -12.43 7.28
N HIS A 272 3.81 -13.11 7.79
CA HIS A 272 4.03 -14.12 8.82
C HIS A 272 4.79 -15.32 8.23
N ASN A 273 5.80 -15.80 8.95
CA ASN A 273 6.74 -16.84 8.50
C ASN A 273 6.24 -18.30 8.65
N ASN A 274 4.94 -18.50 8.83
CA ASN A 274 4.33 -19.78 9.16
C ASN A 274 2.93 -19.87 8.51
N VAL A 275 2.11 -20.86 8.90
CA VAL A 275 0.77 -21.09 8.30
C VAL A 275 -0.18 -19.88 8.38
N ARG A 276 -0.04 -18.98 9.35
CA ARG A 276 -0.79 -17.69 9.42
C ARG A 276 -0.45 -16.74 8.27
N GLY A 277 0.68 -16.97 7.58
CA GLY A 277 1.17 -16.14 6.48
C GLY A 277 0.65 -16.51 5.10
N PHE A 278 -0.35 -17.39 4.99
CA PHE A 278 -0.84 -17.90 3.71
C PHE A 278 -2.38 -18.05 3.68
N HIS A 279 -3.03 -17.35 2.76
CA HIS A 279 -4.49 -17.35 2.60
C HIS A 279 -4.93 -18.47 1.66
N GLN A 280 -5.37 -19.61 2.21
CA GLN A 280 -5.60 -20.84 1.44
C GLN A 280 -6.61 -20.69 0.28
N LEU A 281 -7.66 -19.87 0.46
CA LEU A 281 -8.70 -19.67 -0.56
C LEU A 281 -8.27 -18.74 -1.70
N TRP A 282 -7.31 -17.84 -1.45
CA TRP A 282 -6.83 -16.86 -2.46
C TRP A 282 -5.45 -17.22 -3.02
N ASP A 283 -4.78 -18.22 -2.45
CA ASP A 283 -3.44 -18.69 -2.86
C ASP A 283 -2.37 -17.59 -2.73
N SER A 284 -2.44 -16.82 -1.63
CA SER A 284 -1.76 -15.53 -1.42
C SER A 284 -1.00 -15.44 -0.09
N ARG A 285 -0.10 -14.46 0.06
CA ARG A 285 0.60 -14.16 1.33
C ARG A 285 -0.20 -13.20 2.22
N LEU A 286 -0.06 -13.35 3.54
CA LEU A 286 -0.71 -12.49 4.55
C LEU A 286 0.32 -11.70 5.36
N PHE A 287 0.09 -10.38 5.47
CA PHE A 287 0.98 -9.42 6.12
C PHE A 287 1.11 -9.65 7.63
N ASN A 288 2.30 -9.41 8.16
CA ASN A 288 2.55 -9.38 9.59
C ASN A 288 2.38 -7.94 10.12
N TYR A 289 1.15 -7.56 10.45
CA TYR A 289 0.80 -6.19 10.91
C TYR A 289 1.44 -5.80 12.25
N ALA A 290 2.02 -6.74 13.01
CA ALA A 290 2.77 -6.42 14.21
C ALA A 290 4.11 -5.72 13.91
N GLU A 291 4.73 -6.02 12.77
CA GLU A 291 6.08 -5.56 12.41
C GLU A 291 6.11 -4.09 12.03
N ILE A 292 7.07 -3.35 12.60
CA ILE A 292 7.15 -1.89 12.43
C ILE A 292 7.46 -1.49 10.97
N GLU A 293 8.27 -2.26 10.25
CA GLU A 293 8.59 -1.94 8.85
C GLU A 293 7.46 -2.38 7.88
N THR A 294 6.62 -3.34 8.26
CA THR A 294 5.35 -3.63 7.55
C THR A 294 4.35 -2.51 7.74
N LEU A 295 4.18 -2.01 8.97
CA LEU A 295 3.37 -0.82 9.24
C LEU A 295 3.91 0.42 8.49
N ARG A 296 5.25 0.60 8.44
CA ARG A 296 5.91 1.66 7.67
C ARG A 296 5.54 1.57 6.19
N PHE A 297 5.66 0.38 5.60
CA PHE A 297 5.34 0.11 4.19
C PHE A 297 3.87 0.40 3.88
N LEU A 298 2.94 -0.20 4.61
CA LEU A 298 1.49 -0.07 4.35
C LEU A 298 0.94 1.33 4.64
N LEU A 299 1.47 2.05 5.65
CA LEU A 299 1.05 3.43 5.94
C LEU A 299 1.71 4.45 5.01
N SER A 300 2.98 4.24 4.61
CA SER A 300 3.61 5.06 3.57
C SER A 300 2.94 4.85 2.20
N ASN A 301 2.39 3.67 1.93
CA ASN A 301 1.69 3.39 0.67
C ASN A 301 0.37 4.16 0.55
N LEU A 302 -0.45 4.15 1.61
CA LEU A 302 -1.66 4.99 1.68
C LEU A 302 -1.33 6.47 1.47
N ARG A 303 -0.25 6.95 2.09
CA ARG A 303 0.18 8.34 1.91
C ARG A 303 0.69 8.64 0.50
N TRP A 304 1.46 7.73 -0.08
CA TRP A 304 1.99 7.83 -1.45
C TRP A 304 0.88 8.03 -2.49
N TRP A 305 -0.22 7.28 -2.38
CA TRP A 305 -1.36 7.45 -3.29
C TRP A 305 -2.05 8.82 -3.20
N ILE A 306 -2.00 9.50 -2.05
CA ILE A 306 -2.49 10.90 -1.94
C ILE A 306 -1.42 11.89 -2.41
N ASP A 307 -0.21 11.82 -1.83
CA ASP A 307 0.86 12.80 -2.06
C ASP A 307 1.35 12.84 -3.53
N GLU A 308 1.39 11.70 -4.23
CA GLU A 308 1.91 11.59 -5.62
C GLU A 308 0.80 11.63 -6.69
N TYR A 309 -0.39 11.08 -6.41
CA TYR A 309 -1.45 10.87 -7.41
C TYR A 309 -2.74 11.66 -7.16
N GLY A 310 -2.84 12.39 -6.04
CA GLY A 310 -4.02 13.19 -5.74
C GLY A 310 -5.30 12.40 -5.44
N PHE A 311 -5.23 11.09 -5.14
CA PHE A 311 -6.41 10.33 -4.76
C PHE A 311 -7.08 10.93 -3.51
N ASP A 312 -8.40 11.11 -3.57
CA ASP A 312 -9.19 11.73 -2.51
C ASP A 312 -9.54 10.77 -1.36
N GLY A 313 -9.20 9.48 -1.50
CA GLY A 313 -9.52 8.46 -0.52
C GLY A 313 -9.43 7.04 -1.04
N PHE A 314 -9.91 6.10 -0.22
CA PHE A 314 -9.67 4.66 -0.38
C PHE A 314 -10.88 3.79 -0.07
N ARG A 315 -11.02 2.68 -0.80
CA ARG A 315 -11.66 1.47 -0.29
C ARG A 315 -10.57 0.50 0.15
N PHE A 316 -10.67 -0.02 1.37
CA PHE A 316 -9.84 -1.12 1.83
C PHE A 316 -10.54 -2.44 1.49
N ASP A 317 -9.91 -3.26 0.66
CA ASP A 317 -10.50 -4.50 0.13
C ASP A 317 -10.09 -5.74 0.95
N GLY A 318 -11.03 -6.66 1.14
CA GLY A 318 -10.86 -7.86 1.96
C GLY A 318 -10.74 -7.59 3.45
N VAL A 319 -11.36 -6.52 3.99
CA VAL A 319 -11.29 -6.20 5.43
C VAL A 319 -11.89 -7.32 6.29
N SER A 320 -12.87 -8.08 5.78
CA SER A 320 -13.32 -9.32 6.45
C SER A 320 -12.23 -10.39 6.57
N SER A 321 -11.29 -10.51 5.62
CA SER A 321 -10.14 -11.42 5.75
C SER A 321 -9.10 -10.85 6.73
N MET A 322 -8.96 -9.53 6.79
CA MET A 322 -8.09 -8.87 7.78
C MET A 322 -8.60 -9.06 9.21
N LEU A 323 -9.89 -8.85 9.47
CA LEU A 323 -10.46 -8.78 10.82
C LEU A 323 -10.49 -10.12 11.56
N TYR A 324 -10.42 -11.26 10.87
CA TYR A 324 -10.58 -12.58 11.48
C TYR A 324 -9.43 -13.52 11.13
N HIS A 325 -8.90 -14.25 12.12
CA HIS A 325 -7.86 -15.27 11.94
C HIS A 325 -8.35 -16.50 11.15
N SER A 326 -9.67 -16.77 11.11
CA SER A 326 -10.28 -17.72 10.17
C SER A 326 -10.35 -17.19 8.74
N HIS A 327 -10.14 -15.88 8.55
CA HIS A 327 -10.39 -15.11 7.32
C HIS A 327 -11.81 -15.30 6.75
N LEU A 328 -12.72 -15.77 7.59
CA LEU A 328 -14.06 -16.26 7.26
C LEU A 328 -14.09 -17.40 6.22
N ILE A 329 -12.99 -18.16 6.07
CA ILE A 329 -12.92 -19.35 5.22
C ILE A 329 -13.64 -20.51 5.91
N SER A 330 -14.76 -20.97 5.34
CA SER A 330 -15.63 -22.03 5.91
C SER A 330 -16.21 -21.70 7.30
N ASP A 331 -16.19 -20.43 7.66
CA ASP A 331 -16.77 -19.85 8.86
C ASP A 331 -18.20 -19.38 8.52
N PRO A 332 -19.23 -19.59 9.36
CA PRO A 332 -20.54 -18.97 9.14
C PRO A 332 -20.50 -17.44 9.20
N GLY A 333 -19.43 -16.86 9.76
CA GLY A 333 -19.33 -15.44 10.06
C GLY A 333 -19.98 -15.08 11.40
N PRO A 334 -19.79 -13.84 11.86
CA PRO A 334 -20.30 -13.37 13.14
C PRO A 334 -21.84 -13.32 13.17
N GLY A 335 -22.46 -14.20 13.96
CA GLY A 335 -23.90 -14.22 14.20
C GLY A 335 -24.33 -13.55 15.51
N SER A 336 -23.36 -13.17 16.35
CA SER A 336 -23.55 -12.56 17.67
C SER A 336 -22.47 -11.51 17.94
N TYR A 337 -22.64 -10.72 19.01
CA TYR A 337 -21.64 -9.73 19.40
C TYR A 337 -20.36 -10.38 19.92
N ASP A 338 -20.45 -11.57 20.55
CA ASP A 338 -19.30 -12.33 21.02
C ASP A 338 -18.32 -12.65 19.88
N ASP A 339 -18.82 -12.86 18.65
CA ASP A 339 -17.99 -13.16 17.48
C ASP A 339 -17.12 -11.97 17.02
N TYR A 340 -17.59 -10.72 17.23
CA TYR A 340 -16.84 -9.49 16.94
C TYR A 340 -15.83 -9.12 18.04
N PHE A 341 -15.90 -9.77 19.21
CA PHE A 341 -15.05 -9.49 20.38
C PHE A 341 -14.25 -10.70 20.90
N GLY A 342 -14.47 -11.88 20.33
CA GLY A 342 -13.77 -13.13 20.68
C GLY A 342 -12.38 -13.29 20.08
N LEU A 343 -11.73 -14.41 20.44
CA LEU A 343 -10.33 -14.73 20.10
C LEU A 343 -10.06 -14.98 18.60
N ASN A 344 -11.10 -15.03 17.77
CA ASN A 344 -10.92 -15.10 16.31
C ASN A 344 -10.57 -13.73 15.71
N VAL A 345 -10.77 -12.61 16.42
CA VAL A 345 -10.56 -11.27 15.86
C VAL A 345 -9.09 -10.87 15.91
N ASP A 346 -8.52 -10.61 14.74
CA ASP A 346 -7.14 -10.20 14.57
C ASP A 346 -6.95 -8.76 15.08
N THR A 347 -6.32 -8.64 16.26
CA THR A 347 -6.07 -7.32 16.86
C THR A 347 -4.94 -6.58 16.15
N GLU A 348 -4.03 -7.28 15.47
CA GLU A 348 -2.86 -6.66 14.84
C GLU A 348 -3.27 -5.95 13.54
N SER A 349 -4.12 -6.59 12.73
CA SER A 349 -4.73 -5.97 11.55
C SER A 349 -5.68 -4.83 11.91
N LEU A 350 -6.47 -4.99 12.98
CA LEU A 350 -7.37 -3.93 13.47
C LEU A 350 -6.60 -2.70 13.95
N VAL A 351 -5.49 -2.89 14.68
CA VAL A 351 -4.61 -1.78 15.08
C VAL A 351 -3.97 -1.11 13.85
N TYR A 352 -3.58 -1.87 12.81
CA TYR A 352 -3.17 -1.28 11.53
C TYR A 352 -4.27 -0.42 10.90
N LEU A 353 -5.51 -0.91 10.82
CA LEU A 353 -6.65 -0.16 10.26
C LEU A 353 -6.98 1.09 11.08
N MET A 354 -6.85 1.05 12.40
CA MET A 354 -6.98 2.22 13.28
C MET A 354 -5.87 3.25 13.03
N LEU A 355 -4.61 2.81 12.89
CA LEU A 355 -3.47 3.68 12.54
C LEU A 355 -3.63 4.30 11.15
N ALA A 356 -4.10 3.52 10.16
CA ALA A 356 -4.37 3.99 8.80
C ALA A 356 -5.42 5.10 8.79
N ASN A 357 -6.58 4.89 9.43
CA ASN A 357 -7.62 5.91 9.49
C ASN A 357 -7.17 7.13 10.32
N HIS A 358 -6.50 6.94 11.45
CA HIS A 358 -5.99 8.05 12.26
C HIS A 358 -4.97 8.90 11.47
N MET A 359 -4.02 8.26 10.78
CA MET A 359 -3.04 8.93 9.92
C MET A 359 -3.72 9.75 8.82
N LEU A 360 -4.64 9.12 8.08
CA LEU A 360 -5.32 9.73 6.94
C LEU A 360 -6.13 10.95 7.38
N HIS A 361 -7.09 10.76 8.29
CA HIS A 361 -8.00 11.83 8.73
C HIS A 361 -7.29 12.95 9.53
N SER A 362 -6.10 12.70 10.09
CA SER A 362 -5.29 13.75 10.74
C SER A 362 -4.40 14.53 9.77
N SER A 363 -4.04 13.95 8.62
CA SER A 363 -3.16 14.57 7.62
C SER A 363 -3.93 15.22 6.47
N PHE A 364 -5.08 14.65 6.12
CA PHE A 364 -5.92 14.99 4.98
C PHE A 364 -7.39 15.06 5.45
N PRO A 365 -7.87 16.17 6.03
CA PRO A 365 -9.14 16.20 6.76
C PRO A 365 -10.41 15.90 5.94
N ASP A 366 -10.35 16.06 4.62
CA ASP A 366 -11.46 15.79 3.69
C ASP A 366 -11.43 14.36 3.09
N VAL A 367 -10.44 13.54 3.46
CA VAL A 367 -10.20 12.20 2.90
C VAL A 367 -11.34 11.22 3.20
N ILE A 368 -11.64 10.36 2.24
CA ILE A 368 -12.69 9.34 2.36
C ILE A 368 -12.07 7.97 2.61
N THR A 369 -12.60 7.22 3.58
CA THR A 369 -12.23 5.82 3.80
C THR A 369 -13.47 4.93 3.85
N ILE A 370 -13.46 3.88 3.03
CA ILE A 370 -14.50 2.84 2.89
C ILE A 370 -13.86 1.50 3.23
N ALA A 371 -14.60 0.58 3.85
CA ALA A 371 -14.14 -0.77 4.14
C ALA A 371 -15.03 -1.81 3.44
N GLU A 372 -14.43 -2.72 2.68
CA GLU A 372 -15.12 -3.88 2.15
C GLU A 372 -15.27 -4.95 3.24
N VAL A 373 -16.45 -5.01 3.85
CA VAL A 373 -16.80 -5.98 4.89
C VAL A 373 -18.02 -6.78 4.44
N LEU A 374 -17.91 -8.11 4.48
CA LEU A 374 -19.04 -9.01 4.28
C LEU A 374 -20.09 -8.76 5.36
N VAL A 375 -21.31 -8.43 4.95
CA VAL A 375 -22.45 -8.23 5.84
C VAL A 375 -23.18 -9.56 6.00
N PHE A 376 -23.23 -10.05 7.24
CA PHE A 376 -23.95 -11.27 7.62
C PHE A 376 -25.38 -10.90 8.06
N SER A 377 -26.35 -11.75 7.74
CA SER A 377 -27.80 -11.45 7.75
C SER A 377 -28.62 -12.35 8.66
#